data_AF-A0A239V9E2-F1
#
_entry.id   AF-A0A239V9E2-F1
#
_cell.length_a   1.000
_cell.length_b   1.000
_cell.length_c   1.000
_cell.angle_alpha   90.00
_cell.angle_beta   90.00
_cell.angle_gamma   90.00
#
_symmetry.space_group_name_H-M   'P 1'
#
loop_
_entity.id
_entity.type
_entity.pdbx_description
1 polymer ?
#
loop_
_entity_poly.entity_id
_entity_poly.type
_entity_poly.pdbx_seq_one_letter_code
_entity_poly.pdbx_strand_id
1 'polypeptide(L)'
;MATVTQTMHQLQNPQLTSTLRDLCVEHEIALLMLHGTCVTSTTDAPRLDLAYLPAHSNIDHLRVVTAFLAILPTERLDIIALNWDDPIAAHTAFENGRPLYENEPNLFTTLRHQAAIDYAHSHWLHDFTLPTRTPYWEA
;
A
#
# COMPACT_ATOMS: atom_id res chain seq x y z
N MET A 1 -24.43 -4.74 -2.34
CA MET A 1 -23.03 -4.32 -2.09
C MET A 1 -22.31 -4.19 -3.41
N ALA A 2 -21.34 -3.28 -3.51
CA ALA A 2 -20.62 -3.04 -4.77
C ALA A 2 -19.52 -4.09 -4.97
N THR A 3 -19.29 -4.48 -6.23
CA THR A 3 -18.11 -5.28 -6.60
C THR A 3 -16.84 -4.44 -6.48
N VAL A 4 -15.66 -5.08 -6.47
CA VAL A 4 -14.37 -4.38 -6.49
C VAL A 4 -14.25 -3.49 -7.71
N THR A 5 -14.60 -3.99 -8.90
CA THR A 5 -14.61 -3.21 -10.16
C THR A 5 -15.54 -1.99 -10.09
N GLN A 6 -16.74 -2.14 -9.51
CA GLN A 6 -17.65 -1.00 -9.31
C GLN A 6 -17.06 0.04 -8.34
N THR A 7 -16.44 -0.42 -7.26
CA THR A 7 -15.80 0.46 -6.27
C THR A 7 -14.61 1.19 -6.90
N MET A 8 -13.79 0.51 -7.71
CA MET A 8 -12.70 1.10 -8.48
C MET A 8 -13.16 2.16 -9.46
N HIS A 9 -14.30 1.95 -10.14
CA HIS A 9 -14.92 2.99 -10.97
C HIS A 9 -15.44 4.16 -10.13
N GLN A 10 -16.01 3.89 -8.95
CA GLN A 10 -16.46 4.95 -8.03
C GLN A 10 -15.32 5.77 -7.45
N LEU A 11 -14.10 5.25 -7.34
CA LEU A 11 -12.93 6.05 -6.93
C LEU A 11 -12.61 7.19 -7.92
N GLN A 12 -13.13 7.12 -9.15
CA GLN A 12 -13.04 8.20 -10.14
C GLN A 12 -14.15 9.27 -9.94
N ASN A 13 -15.13 9.02 -9.06
CA ASN A 13 -16.19 9.96 -8.74
C ASN A 13 -15.64 11.08 -7.84
N PRO A 14 -15.74 12.36 -8.25
CA PRO A 14 -15.24 13.49 -7.48
C PRO A 14 -15.73 13.54 -6.03
N GLN A 15 -16.98 13.13 -5.76
CA GLN A 15 -17.56 13.14 -4.42
C GLN A 15 -16.88 12.11 -3.51
N LEU A 16 -16.61 10.92 -4.01
CA LEU A 16 -15.90 9.91 -3.22
C LEU A 16 -14.43 10.32 -3.03
N THR A 17 -13.82 10.90 -4.06
CA THR A 17 -12.45 11.42 -3.97
C THR A 17 -12.33 12.53 -2.92
N SER A 18 -13.30 13.45 -2.81
CA SER A 18 -13.30 14.48 -1.76
C SER A 18 -13.49 13.87 -0.38
N THR A 19 -14.42 12.92 -0.22
CA THR A 19 -14.62 12.23 1.07
C THR A 19 -13.36 11.49 1.52
N LEU A 20 -12.66 10.81 0.59
CA LEU A 20 -11.39 10.14 0.89
C LEU A 20 -10.30 11.13 1.29
N ARG A 21 -10.24 12.29 0.62
CA ARG A 21 -9.31 13.36 0.98
C ARG A 21 -9.56 13.87 2.40
N ASP A 22 -10.81 14.15 2.74
CA ASP A 22 -11.18 14.64 4.08
C ASP A 22 -10.85 13.60 5.16
N LEU A 23 -11.10 12.32 4.86
CA LEU A 23 -10.71 11.21 5.73
C LEU A 23 -9.20 11.16 5.93
N CYS A 24 -8.40 11.31 4.86
CA CYS A 24 -6.94 11.31 4.97
C CYS A 24 -6.44 12.47 5.82
N VAL A 25 -7.07 13.65 5.72
CA VAL A 25 -6.73 14.81 6.54
C VAL A 25 -7.11 14.58 8.01
N GLU A 26 -8.31 14.08 8.30
CA GLU A 26 -8.76 13.79 9.67
C GLU A 26 -7.83 12.79 10.38
N HIS A 27 -7.38 11.79 9.63
CA HIS A 27 -6.58 10.69 10.16
C HIS A 27 -5.06 10.89 9.98
N GLU A 28 -4.64 12.08 9.58
CA GLU A 28 -3.22 12.45 9.45
C GLU A 28 -2.44 11.47 8.56
N ILE A 29 -3.06 11.08 7.45
CA ILE A 29 -2.46 10.24 6.42
C ILE A 29 -1.68 11.14 5.47
N ALA A 30 -0.42 10.82 5.20
CA ALA A 30 0.42 11.54 4.24
C ALA A 30 0.19 11.06 2.81
N LEU A 31 0.02 9.76 2.62
CA LEU A 31 -0.19 9.13 1.32
C LEU A 31 -1.28 8.07 1.45
N LEU A 32 -2.25 8.07 0.54
CA LEU A 32 -3.14 6.94 0.31
C LEU A 32 -2.95 6.47 -1.14
N MET A 33 -2.84 5.17 -1.33
CA MET A 33 -2.65 4.59 -2.66
C MET A 33 -3.37 3.25 -2.81
N LEU A 34 -3.74 2.94 -4.04
CA LEU A 34 -4.06 1.58 -4.45
C LEU A 34 -2.75 0.81 -4.65
N HIS A 35 -2.76 -0.48 -4.32
CA HIS A 35 -1.64 -1.38 -4.59
C HIS A 35 -2.15 -2.77 -5.00
N GLY A 36 -1.23 -3.72 -5.15
CA GLY A 36 -1.59 -5.12 -5.38
C GLY A 36 -2.35 -5.35 -6.68
N THR A 37 -3.19 -6.40 -6.67
CA THR A 37 -3.80 -6.94 -7.89
C THR A 37 -4.92 -6.08 -8.44
N CYS A 38 -5.50 -5.20 -7.61
CA CYS A 38 -6.55 -4.28 -8.06
C CYS A 38 -6.06 -3.21 -9.03
N VAL A 39 -4.76 -2.93 -9.06
CA VAL A 39 -4.16 -1.98 -10.01
C VAL A 39 -3.91 -2.64 -11.37
N THR A 40 -3.49 -3.91 -11.39
CA THR A 40 -3.09 -4.63 -12.61
C THR A 40 -4.21 -5.43 -13.27
N SER A 41 -5.24 -5.86 -12.51
CA SER A 41 -6.38 -6.65 -13.02
C SER A 41 -7.72 -6.04 -12.59
N THR A 42 -8.15 -4.99 -13.28
CA THR A 42 -9.36 -4.22 -12.91
C THR A 42 -10.68 -4.99 -13.10
N THR A 43 -10.70 -6.02 -13.93
CA THR A 43 -11.90 -6.80 -14.26
C THR A 43 -12.18 -7.94 -13.29
N ASP A 44 -11.15 -8.53 -12.68
CA ASP A 44 -11.25 -9.72 -11.81
C ASP A 44 -10.54 -9.56 -10.47
N ALA A 45 -10.23 -8.33 -10.04
CA ALA A 45 -9.60 -8.07 -8.76
C ALA A 45 -10.43 -8.70 -7.62
N PRO A 46 -9.87 -9.66 -6.86
CA PRO A 46 -10.62 -10.36 -5.81
C PRO A 46 -10.92 -9.44 -4.63
N ARG A 47 -10.11 -8.40 -4.42
CA ARG A 47 -10.16 -7.42 -3.33
C ARG A 47 -9.69 -6.05 -3.79
N LEU A 48 -10.14 -5.01 -3.10
CA LEU A 48 -9.61 -3.65 -3.18
C LEU A 48 -8.45 -3.53 -2.19
N ASP A 49 -7.24 -3.34 -2.71
CA ASP A 49 -6.01 -3.26 -1.91
C ASP A 49 -5.62 -1.77 -1.74
N LEU A 50 -5.71 -1.26 -0.51
CA LEU A 50 -5.30 0.09 -0.14
C LEU A 50 -4.07 0.05 0.78
N ALA A 51 -3.12 0.94 0.50
CA ALA A 51 -1.99 1.18 1.39
C ALA A 51 -1.97 2.66 1.77
N TYR A 52 -1.62 2.94 3.03
CA TYR A 52 -1.49 4.31 3.50
C TYR A 52 -0.19 4.53 4.27
N LEU A 53 0.38 5.73 4.15
CA LEU A 53 1.50 6.20 4.96
C LEU A 53 1.00 7.18 6.03
N PRO A 54 1.20 6.91 7.32
CA PRO A 54 1.03 7.92 8.36
C PRO A 54 1.87 9.18 8.11
N ALA A 55 1.36 10.36 8.47
CA ALA A 55 2.20 11.56 8.58
C ALA A 55 3.18 11.48 9.77
N HIS A 56 2.89 10.67 10.78
CA HIS A 56 3.73 10.45 11.96
C HIS A 56 3.54 9.06 12.54
N SER A 57 4.51 8.58 13.31
CA SER A 57 4.58 7.19 13.76
C SER A 57 3.53 6.77 14.80
N ASN A 58 2.79 7.71 15.39
CA ASN A 58 1.89 7.46 16.52
C ASN A 58 0.42 7.67 16.13
N ILE A 59 -0.02 7.00 15.06
CA ILE A 59 -1.41 7.02 14.62
C ILE A 59 -2.20 5.81 15.13
N ASP A 60 -3.49 6.00 15.36
CA ASP A 60 -4.41 4.91 15.68
C ASP A 60 -4.82 4.17 14.39
N HIS A 61 -4.03 3.15 14.02
CA HIS A 61 -4.27 2.34 12.83
C HIS A 61 -5.65 1.68 12.83
N LEU A 62 -6.19 1.27 13.98
CA LEU A 62 -7.51 0.63 14.05
C LEU A 62 -8.60 1.63 13.70
N ARG A 63 -8.49 2.87 14.19
CA ARG A 63 -9.41 3.94 13.85
C ARG A 63 -9.36 4.26 12.36
N VAL A 64 -8.17 4.29 11.75
CA VAL A 64 -8.01 4.47 10.29
C VAL A 64 -8.75 3.39 9.52
N VAL A 65 -8.44 2.12 9.81
CA VAL A 65 -9.03 0.96 9.12
C VAL A 65 -10.57 0.99 9.23
N THR A 66 -11.08 1.24 10.43
CA THR A 66 -12.54 1.30 10.69
C THR A 66 -13.20 2.41 9.87
N ALA A 67 -12.54 3.56 9.75
CA ALA A 67 -13.09 4.70 9.04
C ALA A 67 -13.17 4.46 7.52
N PHE A 68 -12.17 3.80 6.92
CA PHE A 68 -12.22 3.39 5.51
C PHE A 68 -13.30 2.33 5.26
N LEU A 69 -13.43 1.34 6.14
CA LEU A 69 -14.48 0.32 6.05
C LEU A 69 -15.89 0.92 6.14
N ALA A 70 -16.06 2.04 6.86
CA ALA A 70 -17.35 2.71 6.99
C ALA A 70 -17.77 3.47 5.71
N ILE A 71 -16.83 3.94 4.90
CA ILE A 71 -17.13 4.76 3.72
C ILE A 71 -17.03 4.00 2.39
N LEU A 72 -16.27 2.91 2.32
CA LEU A 72 -16.07 2.15 1.09
C LEU A 72 -17.17 1.08 0.94
N PRO A 73 -17.88 1.02 -0.21
CA PRO A 73 -19.07 0.18 -0.37
C PRO A 73 -18.77 -1.31 -0.66
N THR A 74 -17.63 -1.83 -0.21
CA THR A 74 -17.16 -3.21 -0.45
C THR A 74 -16.68 -3.90 0.83
N GLU A 75 -17.04 -5.18 1.01
CA GLU A 75 -16.52 -6.00 2.12
C GLU A 75 -15.15 -6.58 1.82
N ARG A 76 -14.70 -6.50 0.57
CA ARG A 76 -13.42 -7.05 0.12
C ARG A 76 -12.35 -5.97 0.09
N LEU A 77 -12.23 -5.25 1.20
CA LEU A 77 -11.20 -4.25 1.41
C LEU A 77 -10.04 -4.87 2.19
N ASP A 78 -8.85 -4.79 1.62
CA ASP A 78 -7.59 -4.96 2.35
C ASP A 78 -6.96 -3.57 2.49
N ILE A 79 -6.64 -3.17 3.72
CA ILE A 79 -6.02 -1.87 3.99
C ILE A 79 -4.86 -2.04 4.95
N ILE A 80 -3.68 -1.59 4.52
CA ILE A 80 -2.43 -1.75 5.27
C ILE A 80 -1.74 -0.40 5.48
N ALA A 81 -1.08 -0.25 6.63
CA ALA A 81 -0.08 0.79 6.78
C ALA A 81 1.17 0.36 6.00
N LEU A 82 1.77 1.27 5.22
CA LEU A 82 3.02 1.01 4.53
C LEU A 82 4.12 0.76 5.55
N ASN A 83 4.68 -0.45 5.51
CA ASN A 83 5.85 -0.81 6.30
C ASN A 83 7.11 -0.43 5.54
N TRP A 84 7.83 0.60 6.01
CA TRP A 84 9.09 1.02 5.40
C TRP A 84 10.29 0.18 5.85
N ASP A 85 10.14 -0.62 6.91
CA ASP A 85 11.23 -1.45 7.45
C ASP A 85 11.49 -2.71 6.62
N ASP A 86 10.59 -3.05 5.69
CA ASP A 86 10.78 -4.10 4.69
C ASP A 86 10.91 -3.46 3.29
N PRO A 87 12.15 -3.30 2.79
CA PRO A 87 12.40 -2.67 1.49
C PRO A 87 11.77 -3.41 0.30
N ILE A 88 11.57 -4.72 0.40
CA ILE A 88 10.96 -5.53 -0.67
C ILE A 88 9.46 -5.28 -0.69
N ALA A 89 8.81 -5.33 0.47
CA ALA A 89 7.39 -5.03 0.58
C ALA A 89 7.08 -3.59 0.17
N ALA A 90 7.89 -2.63 0.63
CA ALA A 90 7.77 -1.22 0.23
C ALA A 90 7.92 -1.06 -1.29
N HIS A 91 8.99 -1.60 -1.88
CA HIS A 91 9.20 -1.51 -3.33
C HIS A 91 8.05 -2.13 -4.13
N THR A 92 7.59 -3.33 -3.74
CA THR A 92 6.48 -4.02 -4.39
C THR A 92 5.19 -3.19 -4.33
N ALA A 93 4.91 -2.55 -3.20
CA ALA A 93 3.75 -1.68 -3.06
C ALA A 93 3.83 -0.46 -3.99
N PHE A 94 4.99 0.18 -4.10
CA PHE A 94 5.18 1.39 -4.92
C PHE A 94 5.32 1.13 -6.42
N GLU A 95 5.89 -0.02 -6.84
CA GLU A 95 6.10 -0.34 -8.25
C GLU A 95 4.77 -0.35 -9.03
N ASN A 96 3.76 -1.01 -8.46
CA ASN A 96 2.42 -1.11 -9.04
C ASN A 96 1.42 -0.17 -8.37
N GLY A 97 1.92 0.77 -7.58
CA GLY A 97 1.10 1.69 -6.80
C GLY A 97 0.41 2.75 -7.65
N ARG A 98 -0.79 3.15 -7.24
CA ARG A 98 -1.46 4.34 -7.80
C ARG A 98 -1.93 5.28 -6.68
N PRO A 99 -1.41 6.52 -6.60
CA PRO A 99 -1.82 7.44 -5.54
C PRO A 99 -3.29 7.84 -5.70
N LEU A 100 -3.99 7.92 -4.56
CA LEU A 100 -5.35 8.45 -4.42
C LEU A 100 -5.35 9.79 -3.68
N TYR A 101 -4.41 9.97 -2.75
CA TYR A 101 -4.22 11.19 -2.00
C TYR A 101 -2.74 11.36 -1.65
N GLU A 102 -2.25 12.61 -1.75
CA GLU A 102 -0.94 13.04 -1.28
C GLU A 102 -1.14 14.33 -0.48
N ASN A 103 -0.60 14.39 0.75
CA ASN A 103 -0.63 15.60 1.57
C ASN A 103 0.36 16.66 1.06
N GLU A 104 1.41 16.22 0.38
CA GLU A 104 2.42 17.05 -0.28
C GLU A 104 2.53 16.70 -1.76
N PRO A 105 2.71 17.69 -2.66
CA PRO A 105 2.87 17.43 -4.09
C PRO A 105 4.04 16.47 -4.38
N ASN A 106 3.77 15.43 -5.17
CA ASN A 106 4.75 14.44 -5.64
C ASN A 106 5.33 13.51 -4.56
N LEU A 107 4.75 13.46 -3.35
CA LEU A 107 5.18 12.55 -2.29
C LEU A 107 5.29 11.10 -2.77
N PHE A 108 4.29 10.60 -3.51
CA PHE A 108 4.30 9.25 -4.06
C PHE A 108 5.52 9.01 -4.97
N THR A 109 5.85 9.98 -5.83
CA THR A 109 6.97 9.83 -6.77
C THR A 109 8.31 9.82 -6.04
N THR A 110 8.46 10.69 -5.03
CA THR A 110 9.65 10.73 -4.16
C THR A 110 9.84 9.42 -3.42
N LEU A 111 8.78 8.93 -2.77
CA LEU A 111 8.80 7.68 -2.01
C LEU A 111 9.03 6.46 -2.90
N ARG A 112 8.41 6.40 -4.08
CA ARG A 112 8.66 5.32 -5.05
C ARG A 112 10.14 5.27 -5.46
N HIS A 113 10.77 6.41 -5.69
CA HIS A 113 12.19 6.47 -6.00
C HIS A 113 13.02 5.95 -4.81
N GLN A 114 12.73 6.43 -3.60
CA GLN A 114 13.43 5.99 -2.39
C GLN A 114 13.30 4.47 -2.18
N ALA A 115 12.10 3.92 -2.30
CA ALA A 115 11.85 2.49 -2.17
C ALA A 115 12.63 1.65 -3.21
N ALA A 116 12.80 2.16 -4.44
CA ALA A 116 13.61 1.50 -5.45
C ALA A 116 15.12 1.49 -5.10
N ILE A 117 15.62 2.58 -4.51
CA ILE A 117 17.01 2.65 -4.01
C ILE A 117 17.20 1.67 -2.84
N ASP A 118 16.30 1.70 -1.86
CA ASP A 118 16.37 0.84 -0.68
C ASP A 118 16.29 -0.65 -1.05
N TYR A 119 15.45 -0.99 -2.04
CA TYR A 119 15.41 -2.32 -2.63
C TYR A 119 16.73 -2.67 -3.33
N ALA A 120 17.28 -1.79 -4.18
CA ALA A 120 18.55 -2.05 -4.84
C ALA A 120 19.70 -2.29 -3.83
N HIS A 121 19.68 -1.63 -2.67
CA HIS A 121 20.66 -1.83 -1.61
C HIS A 121 20.44 -3.06 -0.73
N SER A 122 19.26 -3.69 -0.77
CA SER A 122 18.91 -4.80 0.11
C SER A 122 18.62 -6.11 -0.63
N HIS A 123 18.19 -6.07 -1.89
CA HIS A 123 17.78 -7.26 -2.65
C HIS A 123 18.89 -8.32 -2.78
N TRP A 124 20.15 -7.89 -2.86
CA TRP A 124 21.30 -8.81 -2.90
C TRP A 124 21.40 -9.69 -1.65
N LEU A 125 20.94 -9.22 -0.48
CA LEU A 125 20.89 -10.03 0.74
C LEU A 125 19.85 -11.15 0.63
N HIS A 126 18.81 -10.95 -0.17
CA HIS A 126 17.74 -11.93 -0.38
C HIS A 126 18.16 -13.03 -1.38
N ASP A 127 19.01 -12.68 -2.35
CA ASP A 127 19.63 -13.62 -3.29
C ASP A 127 20.81 -14.40 -2.68
N PHE A 128 21.28 -13.98 -1.50
CA PHE A 128 22.30 -14.69 -0.73
C PHE A 128 21.70 -15.94 -0.07
N THR A 129 21.68 -17.04 -0.82
CA THR A 129 21.59 -18.37 -0.22
C THR A 129 22.92 -18.69 0.42
N LEU A 130 22.97 -18.77 1.76
CA LEU A 130 24.13 -19.34 2.44
C LEU A 130 24.32 -20.76 1.90
N PRO A 131 25.52 -21.15 1.44
CA PRO A 131 25.77 -22.53 1.09
C PRO A 131 25.41 -23.39 2.30
N THR A 132 24.50 -24.33 2.12
CA THR A 132 24.15 -25.31 3.14
C THR A 132 25.45 -25.98 3.58
N ARG A 133 25.94 -25.65 4.77
CA ARG A 133 27.06 -26.36 5.39
C ARG A 133 26.63 -27.82 5.49
N THR A 134 27.35 -28.72 4.80
CA THR A 134 27.28 -30.14 5.09
C THR A 134 27.45 -30.30 6.61
N PRO A 135 26.50 -30.93 7.32
CA PRO A 135 26.61 -31.08 8.75
C PRO A 135 27.93 -31.78 9.10
N TYR A 136 28.64 -31.27 10.11
CA TYR A 136 29.94 -31.81 10.55
C TYR A 136 29.90 -33.25 11.08
N TRP A 137 28.74 -33.92 11.07
CA TRP A 137 28.59 -35.32 11.48
C TRP A 137 28.62 -36.31 10.30
N GLU A 138 28.74 -35.83 9.06
CA GLU A 138 28.90 -36.68 7.86
C GLU A 138 30.37 -36.85 7.41
N ALA A 139 31.36 -36.48 8.25
CA ALA A 139 32.79 -36.58 7.96
C ALA A 139 33.51 -37.61 8.86
#